data_AF-A0A969TAN2-F1
#
_entry.id   AF-A0A969TAN2-F1
#
_cell.length_a   1.000
_cell.length_b   1.000
_cell.length_c   1.000
_cell.angle_alpha   90.00
_cell.angle_beta   90.00
_cell.angle_gamma   90.00
#
_symmetry.space_group_name_H-M   'P 1'
#
loop_
_entity.id
_entity.type
_entity.pdbx_description
1 polymer ?
#
loop_
_entity_poly.entity_id
_entity_poly.type
_entity_poly.pdbx_seq_one_letter_code
_entity_poly.pdbx_strand_id
1 'polypeptide(L)'
;IPGTITLAFPEALAGISNPGFHGISQVIYEYASAAANNGSGFEGLGDATLWWNLSASFSLLAGRYIPIIALLLLADSMLRKQPVPETTGTLRTDTTLFTGVTAGAIIILGALTFFPVLALGPIAEAFKIASGSLGTG
;
A
#
# COMPACT_ATOMS: atom_id res chain seq x y z
N ILE A 1 3.11 -8.33 -6.27
CA ILE A 1 3.87 -9.45 -6.90
C ILE A 1 4.99 -9.95 -5.98
N PRO A 2 5.93 -9.13 -5.48
CA PRO A 2 6.92 -9.60 -4.51
C PRO A 2 6.31 -10.16 -3.21
N GLY A 3 5.30 -9.48 -2.66
CA GLY A 3 4.57 -9.94 -1.48
C GLY A 3 3.88 -11.30 -1.66
N THR A 4 3.21 -11.52 -2.80
CA THR A 4 2.58 -12.81 -3.12
C THR A 4 3.60 -13.94 -3.27
N ILE A 5 4.77 -13.68 -3.87
CA ILE A 5 5.84 -14.68 -3.96
C ILE A 5 6.39 -15.01 -2.57
N THR A 6 6.58 -13.99 -1.73
CA THR A 6 7.07 -14.14 -0.36
C THR A 6 6.10 -14.97 0.48
N LEU A 7 4.79 -14.72 0.36
CA LEU A 7 3.75 -15.49 1.05
C LEU A 7 3.52 -16.89 0.47
N ALA A 8 3.92 -17.15 -0.78
CA ALA A 8 3.83 -18.48 -1.38
C ALA A 8 4.93 -19.43 -0.89
N PHE A 9 6.05 -18.89 -0.40
CA PHE A 9 7.16 -19.66 0.16
C PHE A 9 7.59 -19.09 1.53
N PRO A 10 6.70 -19.06 2.52
CA PRO A 10 6.93 -18.30 3.74
C PRO A 10 8.09 -18.84 4.57
N GLU A 11 8.32 -20.15 4.58
CA GLU A 11 9.43 -20.79 5.31
C GLU A 11 10.79 -20.47 4.68
N ALA A 12 10.83 -20.26 3.36
CA ALA A 12 12.07 -20.01 2.64
C ALA A 12 12.39 -18.52 2.49
N LEU A 13 11.37 -17.67 2.38
CA LEU A 13 11.51 -16.28 1.94
C LEU A 13 11.04 -15.24 2.95
N ALA A 14 10.07 -15.54 3.81
CA ALA A 14 9.35 -14.48 4.52
C ALA A 14 10.05 -14.00 5.78
N GLY A 15 10.70 -14.89 6.56
CA GLY A 15 11.31 -14.47 7.83
C GLY A 15 10.27 -14.00 8.88
N ILE A 16 9.04 -14.53 8.80
CA ILE A 16 7.95 -14.18 9.72
C ILE A 16 8.32 -14.61 11.15
N SER A 17 8.25 -13.68 12.09
CA SER A 17 8.43 -13.95 13.52
C SER A 17 7.13 -14.16 14.28
N ASN A 18 6.03 -13.58 13.79
CA ASN A 18 4.71 -13.73 14.41
C ASN A 18 3.81 -14.58 13.49
N PRO A 19 3.55 -15.86 13.82
CA PRO A 19 2.78 -16.74 12.96
C PRO A 19 1.30 -16.33 12.87
N GLY A 20 0.61 -16.82 11.84
CA GLY A 20 -0.80 -16.53 11.60
C GLY A 20 -1.03 -15.16 10.96
N PHE A 21 -2.15 -14.50 11.31
CA PHE A 21 -2.60 -13.27 10.66
C PHE A 21 -1.61 -12.11 10.78
N HIS A 22 -0.88 -12.03 11.89
CA HIS A 22 0.15 -10.99 12.07
C HIS A 22 1.30 -11.14 11.06
N GLY A 23 1.72 -12.37 10.77
CA GLY A 23 2.80 -12.65 9.82
C GLY A 23 2.48 -12.20 8.40
N ILE A 24 1.21 -12.35 7.98
CA ILE A 24 0.73 -11.80 6.71
C ILE A 24 0.88 -10.27 6.71
N SER A 25 0.53 -9.64 7.83
CA SER A 25 0.68 -8.18 8.00
C SER A 25 2.14 -7.76 7.96
N GLN A 26 3.08 -8.48 8.59
CA GLN A 26 4.52 -8.19 8.51
C GLN A 26 5.00 -8.16 7.06
N VAL A 27 4.69 -9.20 6.28
CA VAL A 27 5.15 -9.30 4.89
C VAL A 27 4.55 -8.22 4.01
N ILE A 28 3.23 -7.99 4.08
CA ILE A 28 2.59 -7.02 3.19
C ILE A 28 2.91 -5.58 3.61
N TYR A 29 3.03 -5.30 4.90
CA TYR A 29 3.40 -3.97 5.37
C TYR A 29 4.79 -3.56 4.86
N GLU A 30 5.76 -4.47 4.88
CA GLU A 30 7.10 -4.19 4.36
C GLU A 30 7.07 -3.81 2.87
N TYR A 31 6.40 -4.60 2.03
CA TYR A 31 6.27 -4.25 0.61
C TYR A 31 5.43 -3.00 0.35
N ALA A 32 4.38 -2.77 1.14
CA ALA A 32 3.57 -1.56 1.03
C ALA A 32 4.40 -0.32 1.40
N SER A 33 5.19 -0.40 2.47
CA SER A 33 6.10 0.65 2.93
C SER A 33 7.18 0.94 1.89
N ALA A 34 7.83 -0.10 1.36
CA ALA A 34 8.84 0.04 0.32
C ALA A 34 8.26 0.68 -0.95
N ALA A 35 7.13 0.19 -1.44
CA ALA A 35 6.46 0.71 -2.64
C ALA A 35 5.94 2.15 -2.46
N ALA A 36 5.55 2.53 -1.24
CA ALA A 36 5.16 3.90 -0.90
C ALA A 36 6.34 4.81 -0.53
N ASN A 37 7.57 4.28 -0.54
CA ASN A 37 8.78 4.96 -0.10
C ASN A 37 8.65 5.56 1.33
N ASN A 38 7.95 4.89 2.24
CA ASN A 38 7.74 5.33 3.62
C ASN A 38 8.97 5.02 4.50
N GLY A 39 9.41 3.76 4.50
CA GLY A 39 10.59 3.31 5.26
C GLY A 39 10.28 2.78 6.67
N SER A 40 9.00 2.68 7.06
CA SER A 40 8.56 1.99 8.26
C SER A 40 8.54 0.47 8.08
N GLY A 41 8.87 -0.29 9.11
CA GLY A 41 8.78 -1.76 9.11
C GLY A 41 8.11 -2.31 10.37
N PHE A 42 7.68 -3.56 10.32
CA PHE A 42 7.36 -4.33 11.53
C PHE A 42 8.62 -5.06 11.98
N GLU A 43 9.40 -4.41 12.83
CA GLU A 43 10.76 -4.71 13.34
C GLU A 43 11.00 -6.12 13.96
N GLY A 44 10.05 -7.05 13.84
CA GLY A 44 10.26 -8.47 14.08
C GLY A 44 10.49 -9.27 12.79
N LEU A 45 10.26 -8.70 11.62
CA LEU A 45 10.43 -9.40 10.34
C LEU A 45 11.93 -9.63 10.07
N GLY A 46 12.31 -10.87 9.75
CA GLY A 46 13.68 -11.21 9.35
C GLY A 46 13.98 -10.79 7.91
N ASP A 47 14.04 -9.48 7.66
CA ASP A 47 14.15 -8.88 6.32
C ASP A 47 15.57 -8.55 5.87
N ALA A 48 16.58 -8.82 6.69
CA ALA A 48 17.99 -8.69 6.33
C ALA A 48 18.51 -9.86 5.45
N THR A 49 17.74 -10.28 4.44
CA THR A 49 18.09 -11.38 3.53
C THR A 49 18.33 -10.87 2.11
N LEU A 50 19.01 -11.67 1.28
CA LEU A 50 19.21 -11.33 -0.13
C LEU A 50 17.88 -11.13 -0.87
N TRP A 51 16.88 -11.98 -0.60
CA TRP A 51 15.56 -11.87 -1.21
C TRP A 51 14.91 -10.52 -0.89
N TRP A 52 14.80 -10.20 0.40
CA TRP A 52 14.18 -8.97 0.87
C TRP A 52 14.91 -7.72 0.36
N ASN A 53 16.23 -7.69 0.46
CA ASN A 53 17.02 -6.55 -0.02
C ASN A 53 16.77 -6.28 -1.51
N LEU A 54 16.73 -7.31 -2.35
CA LEU A 54 16.51 -7.14 -3.79
C LEU A 54 15.05 -6.81 -4.13
N SER A 55 14.10 -7.53 -3.54
CA SER A 55 12.67 -7.39 -3.85
C SER A 55 12.08 -6.08 -3.31
N ALA A 56 12.50 -5.65 -2.12
CA ALA A 56 12.13 -4.37 -1.53
C ALA A 56 12.81 -3.21 -2.26
N SER A 57 14.09 -3.32 -2.63
CA SER A 57 14.77 -2.31 -3.46
C SER A 57 14.08 -2.14 -4.81
N PHE A 58 13.69 -3.23 -5.47
CA PHE A 58 12.91 -3.16 -6.70
C PHE A 58 11.57 -2.43 -6.48
N SER A 59 10.85 -2.78 -5.40
CA SER A 59 9.58 -2.14 -5.05
C SER A 59 9.74 -0.65 -4.77
N LEU A 60 10.83 -0.26 -4.08
CA LEU A 60 11.19 1.13 -3.79
C LEU A 60 11.47 1.90 -5.07
N LEU A 61 12.32 1.37 -5.96
CA LEU A 61 12.68 2.01 -7.22
C LEU A 61 11.46 2.17 -8.13
N ALA A 62 10.64 1.12 -8.26
CA ALA A 62 9.42 1.16 -9.04
C ALA A 62 8.40 2.15 -8.46
N GLY A 63 8.17 2.10 -7.15
CA GLY A 63 7.28 3.01 -6.43
C GLY A 63 7.73 4.47 -6.46
N ARG A 64 9.04 4.72 -6.58
CA ARG A 64 9.59 6.07 -6.66
C ARG A 64 9.55 6.63 -8.07
N TYR A 65 10.19 5.94 -9.01
CA TYR A 65 10.50 6.53 -10.32
C TYR A 65 9.37 6.42 -11.33
N ILE A 66 8.56 5.35 -11.28
CA ILE A 66 7.43 5.22 -12.22
C ILE A 66 6.40 6.35 -12.00
N PRO A 67 5.95 6.66 -10.76
CA PRO A 67 5.05 7.79 -10.54
C PRO A 67 5.67 9.14 -10.90
N ILE A 68 6.96 9.36 -10.60
CA ILE A 68 7.67 10.59 -10.99
C ILE A 68 7.65 10.78 -12.50
N ILE A 69 8.02 9.74 -13.27
CA ILE A 69 8.00 9.79 -14.74
C ILE A 69 6.59 10.06 -15.24
N ALA A 70 5.58 9.38 -14.71
CA ALA A 70 4.17 9.60 -15.10
C ALA A 70 3.71 11.05 -14.81
N LEU A 71 4.08 11.62 -13.67
CA LEU A 71 3.77 13.01 -13.32
C LEU A 71 4.49 14.02 -14.22
N LEU A 72 5.74 13.76 -14.61
CA LEU A 72 6.47 14.61 -15.56
C LEU A 72 5.83 14.58 -16.96
N LEU A 73 5.42 13.41 -17.43
CA LEU A 73 4.69 13.27 -18.71
C LEU A 73 3.32 13.95 -18.66
N LEU A 74 2.62 13.84 -17.52
CA LEU A 74 1.37 14.56 -17.30
C LEU A 74 1.59 16.08 -17.32
N ALA A 75 2.65 16.56 -16.69
CA ALA A 75 3.01 17.98 -16.68
C ALA A 75 3.31 18.52 -18.10
N ASP A 76 4.08 17.79 -18.92
CA ASP A 76 4.31 18.14 -20.34
C ASP A 76 2.99 18.16 -21.12
N SER A 77 2.10 17.19 -20.88
CA SER A 77 0.77 17.18 -21.50
C SER A 77 -0.07 18.39 -21.09
N MET A 78 -0.03 18.80 -19.83
CA MET A 78 -0.76 19.98 -19.32
C MET A 78 -0.20 21.29 -19.89
N LEU A 79 1.12 21.41 -20.03
CA LEU A 79 1.77 22.60 -20.60
C LEU A 79 1.25 22.94 -22.01
N ARG A 80 0.86 21.92 -22.78
CA ARG A 80 0.35 22.07 -24.15
C ARG A 80 -1.14 22.42 -24.20
N LYS A 81 -1.87 22.38 -23.08
CA LYS A 81 -3.31 22.69 -23.03
C LYS A 81 -3.55 24.18 -22.80
N GLN A 82 -4.49 24.75 -23.53
CA GLN A 82 -4.92 26.13 -23.33
C GLN A 82 -5.90 26.20 -22.14
N PRO A 83 -5.72 27.15 -21.20
CA PRO A 83 -6.71 27.40 -20.15
C PRO A 83 -8.06 27.78 -20.74
N VAL A 84 -9.15 27.24 -20.18
CA VAL A 84 -10.53 27.53 -20.59
C VAL A 84 -11.18 28.38 -19.48
N PRO A 85 -11.92 29.46 -19.83
CA PRO A 85 -12.61 30.26 -18.84
C PRO A 85 -13.66 29.46 -18.05
N GLU A 86 -13.85 29.85 -16.79
CA GLU A 86 -14.88 29.31 -15.90
C GLU A 86 -16.29 29.56 -16.46
N THR A 87 -17.17 28.57 -16.36
CA THR A 87 -18.57 28.64 -16.81
C THR A 87 -19.50 28.19 -15.69
N THR A 88 -20.81 28.33 -15.90
CA THR A 88 -21.82 27.80 -14.95
C THR A 88 -21.76 26.28 -14.78
N GLY A 89 -21.17 25.56 -15.74
CA GLY A 89 -20.95 24.12 -15.66
C GLY A 89 -19.61 23.72 -15.01
N THR A 90 -18.73 24.66 -14.67
CA THR A 90 -17.43 24.30 -14.10
C THR A 90 -17.56 23.91 -12.63
N LEU A 91 -17.03 22.74 -12.28
CA LEU A 91 -17.03 22.26 -10.91
C LEU A 91 -15.98 23.01 -10.08
N ARG A 92 -16.42 23.68 -9.01
CA ARG A 92 -15.54 24.38 -8.06
C ARG A 92 -14.74 23.41 -7.19
N THR A 93 -13.42 23.39 -7.39
CA THR A 93 -12.49 22.49 -6.68
C THR A 93 -12.00 23.02 -5.33
N ASP A 94 -12.40 24.23 -4.94
CA ASP A 94 -12.06 24.93 -3.69
C ASP A 94 -13.16 24.80 -2.62
N THR A 95 -14.10 23.87 -2.79
CA THR A 95 -15.28 23.72 -1.92
C THR A 95 -15.17 22.50 -1.02
N THR A 96 -15.92 22.53 0.10
CA THR A 96 -16.05 21.36 1.00
C THR A 96 -16.63 20.15 0.27
N LEU A 97 -17.52 20.35 -0.70
CA LEU A 97 -18.06 19.29 -1.54
C LEU A 97 -16.96 18.59 -2.32
N PHE A 98 -16.12 19.34 -3.04
CA PHE A 98 -15.03 18.76 -3.82
C PHE A 98 -14.02 18.02 -2.94
N THR A 99 -13.68 18.60 -1.77
CA THR A 99 -12.84 17.94 -0.77
C THR A 99 -13.44 16.62 -0.31
N GLY A 100 -14.74 16.60 0.01
CA GLY A 100 -15.46 15.40 0.45
C GLY A 100 -15.48 14.30 -0.63
N VAL A 101 -15.79 14.66 -1.87
CA VAL A 101 -15.77 13.72 -3.00
C VAL A 101 -14.37 13.18 -3.25
N THR A 102 -13.35 14.03 -3.22
CA THR A 102 -11.94 13.63 -3.42
C THR A 102 -11.47 12.68 -2.31
N ALA A 103 -11.73 13.01 -1.04
CA ALA A 103 -11.41 12.16 0.09
C ALA A 103 -12.15 10.82 0.02
N GLY A 104 -13.45 10.85 -0.33
CA GLY A 104 -14.25 9.65 -0.54
C GLY A 104 -13.69 8.74 -1.62
N ALA A 105 -13.29 9.31 -2.77
CA ALA A 105 -12.65 8.56 -3.85
C ALA A 105 -11.34 7.90 -3.40
N ILE A 106 -10.48 8.62 -2.66
CA ILE A 106 -9.22 8.09 -2.13
C ILE A 106 -9.49 6.93 -1.15
N ILE A 107 -10.43 7.11 -0.21
CA ILE A 107 -10.79 6.07 0.76
C ILE A 107 -11.35 4.83 0.07
N ILE A 108 -12.25 5.00 -0.91
CA ILE A 108 -12.84 3.87 -1.65
C ILE A 108 -11.77 3.13 -2.43
N LEU A 109 -10.91 3.84 -3.16
CA LEU A 109 -9.82 3.20 -3.92
C LEU A 109 -8.86 2.46 -2.99
N GLY A 110 -8.45 3.08 -1.87
CA GLY A 110 -7.60 2.44 -0.88
C GLY A 110 -8.26 1.21 -0.25
N ALA A 111 -9.51 1.34 0.21
CA ALA A 111 -10.27 0.25 0.79
C ALA A 111 -10.39 -0.92 -0.20
N LEU A 112 -10.87 -0.69 -1.42
CA LEU A 112 -11.05 -1.77 -2.40
C LEU A 112 -9.74 -2.45 -2.81
N THR A 113 -8.64 -1.69 -2.88
CA THR A 113 -7.33 -2.23 -3.25
C THR A 113 -6.72 -3.09 -2.14
N PHE A 114 -6.82 -2.64 -0.89
CA PHE A 114 -6.17 -3.29 0.25
C PHE A 114 -7.09 -4.22 1.05
N PHE A 115 -8.40 -4.22 0.77
CA PHE A 115 -9.40 -4.98 1.54
C PHE A 115 -9.03 -6.46 1.71
N PRO A 116 -8.62 -7.22 0.67
CA PRO A 116 -8.31 -8.64 0.84
C PRO A 116 -7.17 -8.87 1.85
N VAL A 117 -6.14 -8.03 1.81
CA VAL A 117 -5.00 -8.13 2.74
C VAL A 117 -5.40 -7.66 4.13
N LEU A 118 -6.12 -6.54 4.26
CA LEU A 118 -6.57 -6.02 5.55
C LEU A 118 -7.49 -7.03 6.26
N ALA A 119 -8.36 -7.69 5.50
CA ALA A 119 -9.24 -8.75 6.00
C ALA A 119 -8.45 -9.95 6.54
N LEU A 120 -7.45 -10.43 5.78
CA LEU A 120 -6.65 -11.62 6.13
C LEU A 120 -5.53 -11.36 7.14
N GLY A 121 -5.16 -10.10 7.36
CA GLY A 121 -4.13 -9.69 8.31
C GLY A 121 -4.73 -9.05 9.56
N PRO A 122 -4.70 -7.71 9.69
CA PRO A 122 -5.02 -7.01 10.92
C PRO A 122 -6.47 -7.19 11.38
N ILE A 123 -7.45 -7.30 10.46
CA ILE A 123 -8.85 -7.49 10.84
C ILE A 123 -9.05 -8.90 11.43
N ALA A 124 -8.55 -9.93 10.77
CA ALA A 124 -8.61 -11.30 11.30
C ALA A 124 -7.86 -11.44 12.65
N GLU A 125 -6.72 -10.76 12.78
CA GLU A 125 -5.99 -10.67 14.05
C GLU A 125 -6.84 -10.03 15.15
N ALA A 126 -7.50 -8.90 14.87
CA ALA A 126 -8.36 -8.22 15.82
C ALA A 126 -9.52 -9.11 16.30
N PHE A 127 -10.17 -9.85 15.39
CA PHE A 127 -11.22 -10.80 15.77
C PHE A 127 -10.66 -11.96 16.62
N LYS A 128 -9.47 -12.48 16.29
CA LYS A 128 -8.82 -13.53 17.09
C LYS A 128 -8.55 -13.06 18.51
N ILE A 129 -8.00 -11.86 18.67
CA ILE A 129 -7.74 -11.24 19.98
C ILE A 129 -9.06 -11.02 20.74
N ALA A 130 -10.08 -10.43 20.09
CA ALA A 130 -11.38 -10.17 20.69
C ALA A 130 -12.11 -11.43 21.15
N SER A 131 -11.91 -12.56 20.47
CA SER A 131 -12.50 -13.86 20.82
C SER A 131 -11.82 -14.56 22.02
N GLY A 132 -10.74 -14.01 22.58
CA GLY A 132 -10.00 -14.61 23.69
C GLY A 132 -9.16 -15.83 23.30
N SER A 133 -8.99 -16.10 22.00
CA SER A 133 -8.19 -17.20 21.44
C SER A 133 -6.67 -16.91 21.47
N LEU A 134 -6.17 -16.44 22.61
CA LEU A 134 -4.73 -16.26 22.85
C LEU A 134 -4.14 -17.60 23.33
N GLY A 135 -3.91 -18.50 22.37
CA GLY A 135 -3.12 -19.72 22.57
C GLY A 135 -3.90 -21.01 22.32
N THR A 136 -3.55 -21.69 21.23
CA THR A 136 -3.05 -23.08 21.21
C THR A 136 -2.82 -23.44 19.74
N GLY A 137 -1.56 -23.79 19.42
CA GLY A 137 -1.07 -24.07 18.09
C GLY A 137 0.41 -23.78 18.04
#